data_AF-Q22714-F1
#
_entry.id   AF-Q22714-F1
#
_cell.length_a   1.000
_cell.length_b   1.000
_cell.length_c   1.000
_cell.angle_alpha   90.00
_cell.angle_beta   90.00
_cell.angle_gamma   90.00
#
_symmetry.space_group_name_H-M   'P 1'
#
loop_
_entity.id
_entity.type
_entity.pdbx_description
1 polymer ?
#
loop_
_entity_poly.entity_id
_entity_poly.type
_entity_poly.pdbx_seq_one_letter_code
_entity_poly.pdbx_strand_id
1 'polypeptide(L)'
;MRYLIGFVIVLVAYTASESCVDSRPSCPSLKNYCNEADVRSGCRKTCGVCVTDTPFVCEDKLGLCPNYVRQCHDENIAEQCPKTCQICGTTAQPMQKSA
;
A
#
# COMPACT_ATOMS: atom_id res chain seq x y z
N MET A 1 -13.29 3.64 56.22
CA MET A 1 -13.97 4.42 55.15
C MET A 1 -12.94 5.08 54.26
N ARG A 2 -12.70 4.53 53.07
CA ARG A 2 -12.28 5.24 51.84
C ARG A 2 -12.06 4.21 50.72
N TYR A 3 -13.12 3.45 50.49
CA TYR A 3 -13.35 2.62 49.30
C TYR A 3 -14.03 3.47 48.19
N LEU A 4 -13.79 4.79 48.11
CA LEU A 4 -14.59 5.67 47.25
C LEU A 4 -13.82 6.60 46.30
N ILE A 5 -12.56 6.32 46.02
CA ILE A 5 -11.92 6.94 44.84
C ILE A 5 -11.37 5.86 43.93
N GLY A 6 -12.24 4.91 43.60
CA GLY A 6 -12.08 3.91 42.54
C GLY A 6 -12.20 4.50 41.13
N PHE A 7 -11.84 5.76 40.92
CA PHE A 7 -11.64 6.28 39.58
C PHE A 7 -10.24 5.91 39.12
N VAL A 8 -10.09 4.61 38.83
CA VAL A 8 -9.05 4.10 37.94
C VAL A 8 -9.22 4.90 36.65
N ILE A 9 -8.43 5.97 36.50
CA ILE A 9 -8.32 6.72 35.26
C ILE A 9 -7.64 5.76 34.30
N VAL A 10 -8.45 4.94 33.62
CA VAL A 10 -7.99 4.19 32.46
C VAL A 10 -7.68 5.25 31.42
N LEU A 11 -6.42 5.71 31.42
CA LEU A 11 -5.85 6.46 30.31
C LEU A 11 -5.83 5.48 29.13
N VAL A 12 -6.94 5.41 28.41
CA VAL A 12 -6.95 4.82 27.08
C VAL A 12 -6.08 5.75 26.25
N ALA A 13 -4.80 5.38 26.08
CA ALA A 13 -3.98 5.98 25.06
C ALA A 13 -4.64 5.61 23.74
N TYR A 14 -5.46 6.52 23.20
CA TYR A 14 -5.98 6.40 21.85
C TYR A 14 -4.75 6.44 20.94
N THR A 15 -4.24 5.27 20.58
CA THR A 15 -3.24 5.18 19.53
C THR A 15 -3.95 5.65 18.28
N ALA A 16 -3.65 6.87 17.83
CA ALA A 16 -4.01 7.30 16.49
C ALA A 16 -3.32 6.32 15.55
N SER A 17 -4.02 5.25 15.16
CA SER A 17 -3.62 4.42 14.04
C SER A 17 -3.85 5.28 12.81
N GLU A 18 -2.95 6.23 12.58
CA GLU A 18 -2.95 7.04 11.37
C GLU A 18 -2.76 6.06 10.22
N SER A 19 -3.86 5.81 9.51
CA SER A 19 -3.89 4.97 8.32
C SER A 19 -2.71 5.37 7.44
N CYS A 20 -1.91 4.39 7.01
CA CYS A 20 -0.77 4.67 6.15
C CYS A 20 -1.25 5.05 4.76
N VAL A 21 -1.44 6.36 4.55
CA VAL A 21 -1.89 6.95 3.30
C VAL A 21 -1.07 8.19 3.00
N ASP A 22 -1.00 8.51 1.71
CA ASP A 22 -0.48 9.79 1.27
C ASP A 22 -1.57 10.86 1.40
N SER A 23 -1.18 12.03 1.91
CA SER A 23 -2.09 13.16 2.14
C SER A 23 -2.29 14.02 0.88
N ARG A 24 -1.48 13.82 -0.16
CA ARG A 24 -1.50 14.65 -1.38
C ARG A 24 -1.56 13.78 -2.65
N PRO A 25 -2.37 14.15 -3.66
CA PRO A 25 -2.43 13.43 -4.92
C PRO A 25 -1.13 13.55 -5.75
N SER A 26 -0.31 14.57 -5.46
CA SER A 26 0.98 14.80 -6.13
C SER A 26 2.13 13.94 -5.60
N CYS A 27 1.91 13.11 -4.57
CA CYS A 27 2.95 12.28 -3.96
C CYS A 27 3.71 11.38 -4.95
N PRO A 28 3.07 10.74 -5.96
CA PRO A 28 3.80 9.94 -6.96
C PRO A 28 4.90 10.73 -7.68
N SER A 29 4.62 11.99 -8.03
CA SER A 29 5.60 12.90 -8.67
C SER A 29 6.68 13.40 -7.71
N LEU A 30 6.42 13.33 -6.39
CA LEU A 30 7.33 13.81 -5.35
C LEU A 30 8.21 12.71 -4.74
N LYS A 31 8.16 11.49 -5.27
CA LYS A 31 8.91 10.33 -4.75
C LYS A 31 10.41 10.57 -4.55
N ASN A 32 11.02 11.42 -5.37
CA ASN A 32 12.45 11.76 -5.28
C ASN A 32 12.77 12.84 -4.23
N TYR A 33 11.76 13.46 -3.62
CA TYR A 33 11.90 14.58 -2.68
C TYR A 33 11.64 14.16 -1.23
N CYS A 34 11.71 12.86 -0.92
CA CYS A 34 11.46 12.33 0.42
C CYS A 34 12.50 12.78 1.48
N ASN A 35 13.58 13.47 1.08
CA ASN A 35 14.49 14.16 1.97
C ASN A 35 13.90 15.45 2.56
N GLU A 36 12.89 16.04 1.90
CA GLU A 36 12.19 17.23 2.39
C GLU A 36 11.19 16.83 3.48
N ALA A 37 11.22 17.51 4.63
CA ALA A 37 10.38 17.16 5.78
C ALA A 37 8.87 17.27 5.46
N ASP A 38 8.48 18.26 4.66
CA ASP A 38 7.09 18.47 4.23
C ASP A 38 6.61 17.34 3.29
N VAL A 39 7.46 16.92 2.35
CA VAL A 39 7.16 15.79 1.46
C VAL A 39 7.10 14.50 2.26
N ARG A 40 8.08 14.26 3.14
CA ARG A 40 8.15 13.04 3.95
C ARG A 40 6.95 12.87 4.89
N SER A 41 6.45 13.97 5.46
CA SER A 41 5.27 13.98 6.34
C SER A 41 3.96 13.90 5.58
N GLY A 42 3.85 14.54 4.40
CA GLY A 42 2.65 14.47 3.57
C GLY A 42 2.53 13.21 2.71
N CYS A 43 3.65 12.60 2.32
CA CYS A 43 3.72 11.47 1.39
C CYS A 43 4.30 10.22 2.07
N ARG A 44 3.81 9.89 3.27
CA ARG A 44 4.37 8.85 4.13
C ARG A 44 4.39 7.47 3.47
N LYS A 45 3.35 7.12 2.71
CA LYS A 45 3.26 5.83 2.01
C LYS A 45 4.21 5.82 0.82
N THR A 46 4.19 6.86 -0.01
CA THR A 46 5.10 6.99 -1.17
C THR A 46 6.58 6.99 -0.73
N CYS A 47 6.90 7.66 0.37
CA CYS A 47 8.25 7.74 0.93
C CYS A 47 8.64 6.53 1.81
N GLY A 48 7.76 5.54 1.97
CA GLY A 48 8.02 4.34 2.78
C GLY A 48 8.20 4.60 4.28
N VAL A 49 7.73 5.74 4.79
CA VAL A 49 7.69 6.06 6.23
C VAL A 49 6.70 5.14 6.96
N CYS A 50 5.68 4.68 6.24
CA CYS A 50 4.78 3.64 6.68
C CYS A 50 4.45 2.72 5.51
N VAL A 51 3.92 1.54 5.83
CA VAL A 51 3.34 0.61 4.86
C VAL A 51 1.89 0.36 5.23
N THR A 52 1.04 0.16 4.23
CA THR A 52 -0.32 -0.36 4.46
C THR A 52 -0.23 -1.88 4.47
N ASP A 53 -0.89 -2.56 5.41
CA ASP A 53 -0.98 -4.03 5.46
C ASP A 53 -1.82 -4.63 4.32
N THR A 54 -2.16 -3.85 3.29
CA THR A 54 -2.86 -4.36 2.11
C THR A 54 -1.98 -5.41 1.45
N PRO A 55 -2.39 -6.70 1.42
CA PRO A 55 -1.63 -7.72 0.75
C PRO A 55 -1.47 -7.32 -0.72
N PHE A 56 -0.23 -7.31 -1.20
CA PHE A 56 0.03 -7.16 -2.62
C PHE A 56 -0.54 -8.40 -3.33
N VAL A 57 -1.71 -8.26 -3.96
CA VAL A 57 -2.30 -9.32 -4.77
C VAL A 57 -1.70 -9.21 -6.17
N CYS A 58 -0.96 -10.24 -6.56
CA CYS A 58 -0.38 -10.33 -7.89
C CYS A 58 -1.44 -10.79 -8.90
N GLU A 59 -2.29 -9.87 -9.33
CA GLU A 59 -3.31 -10.11 -10.33
C GLU A 59 -3.38 -8.99 -11.36
N ASP A 60 -3.79 -9.37 -12.57
CA ASP A 60 -4.07 -8.43 -13.64
C ASP A 60 -5.42 -7.75 -13.36
N LYS A 61 -5.41 -6.42 -13.27
CA LYS A 61 -6.59 -5.59 -12.99
C LYS A 61 -7.48 -5.38 -14.22
N LEU A 62 -6.91 -5.52 -15.43
CA LEU A 62 -7.62 -5.34 -16.70
C LEU A 62 -7.87 -6.69 -17.39
N GLY A 63 -9.10 -6.96 -17.81
CA GLY A 63 -9.41 -8.17 -18.59
C GLY A 63 -8.74 -8.22 -19.98
N LEU A 64 -8.21 -7.10 -20.46
CA LEU A 64 -7.53 -6.97 -21.74
C LEU A 64 -5.99 -7.14 -21.64
N CYS A 65 -5.44 -7.41 -20.46
CA CYS A 65 -3.99 -7.57 -20.27
C CYS A 65 -3.30 -8.50 -21.29
N PRO A 66 -3.88 -9.65 -21.71
CA PRO A 66 -3.27 -10.50 -22.75
C PRO A 66 -2.95 -9.78 -24.07
N ASN A 67 -3.71 -8.72 -24.42
CA ASN A 67 -3.46 -7.91 -25.63
C ASN A 67 -2.32 -6.90 -25.45
N TYR A 68 -1.97 -6.58 -24.19
CA TYR A 68 -0.98 -5.58 -23.81
C TYR A 68 0.37 -6.18 -23.39
N VAL A 69 0.58 -7.48 -23.58
CA VAL A 69 1.85 -8.17 -23.25
C VAL A 69 3.09 -7.52 -23.91
N ARG A 70 2.92 -6.86 -25.07
CA ARG A 70 4.00 -6.14 -25.77
C ARG A 70 4.18 -4.69 -25.31
N GLN A 71 3.32 -4.19 -24.43
CA GLN A 71 3.29 -2.81 -23.94
C GLN A 71 3.70 -2.71 -22.48
N CYS A 72 4.34 -3.74 -21.92
CA CYS A 72 4.83 -3.74 -20.54
C CYS A 72 5.96 -2.74 -20.25
N HIS A 73 6.47 -2.05 -21.28
CA HIS A 73 7.35 -0.89 -21.10
C HIS A 73 6.57 0.36 -20.64
N ASP A 74 5.24 0.39 -20.81
CA ASP A 74 4.38 1.45 -20.31
C ASP A 74 4.09 1.18 -18.82
N GLU A 75 4.43 2.14 -17.97
CA GLU A 75 4.26 2.04 -16.52
C GLU A 75 2.79 1.80 -16.12
N ASN A 76 1.83 2.36 -16.86
CA ASN A 76 0.41 2.14 -16.59
C ASN A 76 0.03 0.70 -16.90
N ILE A 77 0.49 0.15 -18.03
CA ILE A 77 0.21 -1.25 -18.39
C ILE A 77 0.89 -2.17 -17.38
N ALA A 78 2.15 -1.90 -17.02
CA ALA A 78 2.88 -2.63 -15.99
C ALA A 78 2.14 -2.66 -14.64
N GLU A 79 1.62 -1.52 -14.18
CA GLU A 79 0.90 -1.42 -12.90
C GLU A 79 -0.48 -2.10 -12.92
N GLN A 80 -1.14 -2.08 -14.07
CA GLN A 80 -2.47 -2.66 -14.24
C GLN A 80 -2.42 -4.15 -14.60
N CYS A 81 -1.33 -4.61 -15.19
CA CYS A 81 -1.14 -5.99 -15.67
C CYS A 81 0.13 -6.63 -15.10
N PRO A 82 0.36 -6.63 -13.78
CA PRO A 82 1.63 -7.04 -13.20
C PRO A 82 1.92 -8.53 -13.41
N LYS A 83 0.89 -9.37 -13.58
CA LYS A 83 1.06 -10.81 -13.83
C LYS A 83 1.34 -11.07 -15.31
N THR A 84 0.58 -10.45 -16.23
CA THR A 84 0.86 -10.54 -17.67
C THR A 84 2.24 -9.98 -18.01
N CYS A 85 2.64 -8.88 -17.38
CA CYS A 85 3.96 -8.28 -17.54
C CYS A 85 5.06 -8.95 -16.71
N GLN A 86 4.76 -10.04 -15.99
CA GLN A 86 5.71 -10.81 -15.19
C GLN A 86 6.49 -9.99 -14.15
N ILE A 87 5.91 -8.88 -13.70
CA ILE A 87 6.45 -8.03 -12.64
C ILE A 87 6.33 -8.75 -11.30
N CYS A 88 5.33 -9.62 -11.16
CA CYS A 88 5.14 -10.50 -10.02
C CYS A 88 4.66 -11.90 -10.48
N GLY A 89 4.56 -12.82 -9.53
CA GLY A 89 3.95 -14.14 -9.78
C GLY A 89 4.85 -15.14 -10.50
N THR A 90 6.14 -14.82 -10.69
CA THR A 90 7.12 -15.79 -11.22
C THR A 90 7.50 -16.87 -10.20
N THR A 91 7.03 -16.76 -8.95
CA THR A 91 7.02 -17.89 -8.04
C THR A 91 5.90 -18.81 -8.47
N ALA A 92 6.22 -20.07 -8.78
CA ALA A 92 5.25 -21.14 -8.99
C ALA A 92 4.33 -21.26 -7.77
N GLN A 93 3.28 -20.44 -7.68
CA GLN A 93 2.18 -20.71 -6.78
C GLN A 93 1.35 -21.81 -7.44
N PRO A 94 1.07 -22.91 -6.72
CA PRO A 94 0.42 -24.07 -7.30
C PRO A 94 -0.95 -23.64 -7.81
N MET A 95 -1.26 -24.10 -9.01
CA MET A 95 -2.58 -24.10 -9.60
C MET A 95 -3.62 -24.37 -8.49
N GLN A 96 -4.41 -23.36 -8.14
CA GLN A 96 -5.68 -23.62 -7.48
C GLN A 96 -6.54 -24.35 -8.51
N LYS A 97 -6.48 -25.68 -8.42
CA LYS A 97 -7.38 -26.61 -9.08
C LYS A 97 -8.79 -26.23 -8.66
N SER A 98 -9.49 -25.49 -9.51
CA SER A 98 -10.95 -25.45 -9.46
C SER A 98 -11.42 -26.87 -9.81
N ALA A 99 -12.17 -27.44 -8.88
CA ALA A 99 -12.72 -28.78 -8.94
C ALA A 99 -13.69 -28.97 -10.10
#